data_AF-A0A0K2TZ84-F1
#
_entry.id   AF-A0A0K2TZ84-F1
#
_cell.length_a   1.000
_cell.length_b   1.000
_cell.length_c   1.000
_cell.angle_alpha   90.00
_cell.angle_beta   90.00
_cell.angle_gamma   90.00
#
_symmetry.space_group_name_H-M   'P 1'
#
loop_
_entity.id
_entity.type
_entity.pdbx_description
1 polymer ?
#
loop_
_entity_poly.entity_id
_entity_poly.type
_entity_poly.pdbx_seq_one_letter_code
_entity_poly.pdbx_strand_id
1 'polypeptide(L)'
;MIWRTVLELMPHLPPQYESTRAEFRRVLLGVLTGRIRWHKCVDWANKKMGMAVGALFIRDNFNYDSKEIALSMIHDIREAFNDLLEENEWMDEETRLVAKDKANSMNERIGYPEYITNKARLNQEYENLSITPVNFLDNLFNILRFEASNNQRKLRLAVDKDKWQTEPAVVNAFYNPNKNDIVFPAGILQPLFYSQHFPKSLNYGGIGVVIGHEITHGFDDKDIYVLSRR
;
A
#
# COMPACT_ATOMS: atom_id res chain seq x y z
N MET A 1 28.03 1.06 10.76
CA MET A 1 27.55 1.30 9.39
C MET A 1 27.68 0.05 8.51
N ILE A 2 28.90 -0.47 8.27
CA ILE A 2 29.17 -1.63 7.39
C ILE A 2 28.30 -2.85 7.70
N TRP A 3 28.18 -3.24 8.98
CA TRP A 3 27.38 -4.40 9.38
C TRP A 3 25.91 -4.33 8.95
N ARG A 4 25.28 -3.15 9.02
CA ARG A 4 23.88 -2.97 8.62
C ARG A 4 23.71 -3.19 7.12
N THR A 5 24.64 -2.67 6.32
CA THR A 5 24.66 -2.90 4.87
C THR A 5 24.87 -4.37 4.54
N VAL A 6 25.83 -5.03 5.19
CA VAL A 6 26.07 -6.47 4.99
C VAL A 6 24.82 -7.27 5.31
N LEU A 7 24.19 -7.02 6.45
CA LEU A 7 22.93 -7.66 6.83
C LEU A 7 21.88 -7.55 5.74
N GLU A 8 21.62 -6.35 5.21
CA GLU A 8 20.64 -6.13 4.13
C GLU A 8 20.97 -6.87 2.83
N LEU A 9 22.25 -7.04 2.50
CA LEU A 9 22.69 -7.73 1.29
C LEU A 9 22.66 -9.26 1.41
N MET A 10 22.82 -9.82 2.62
CA MET A 10 22.92 -11.28 2.86
C MET A 10 21.82 -12.14 2.19
N PRO A 11 20.53 -11.75 2.13
CA PRO A 11 19.49 -12.52 1.43
C PRO A 11 19.70 -12.67 -0.08
N HIS A 12 20.58 -11.87 -0.66
CA HIS A 12 20.84 -11.76 -2.09
C HIS A 12 22.19 -12.35 -2.50
N LEU A 13 22.93 -12.93 -1.54
CA LEU A 13 24.24 -13.54 -1.72
C LEU A 13 24.14 -15.07 -1.87
N PRO A 14 25.25 -15.76 -2.22
CA PRO A 14 25.26 -17.22 -2.31
C PRO A 14 24.77 -17.93 -1.03
N PRO A 15 24.31 -19.18 -1.12
CA PRO A 15 23.59 -19.88 -0.05
C PRO A 15 24.31 -19.91 1.31
N GLN A 16 25.64 -19.89 1.32
CA GLN A 16 26.45 -19.86 2.54
C GLN A 16 26.20 -18.63 3.43
N TYR A 17 25.84 -17.48 2.83
CA TYR A 17 25.49 -16.27 3.57
C TYR A 17 24.01 -16.25 3.94
N GLU A 18 23.15 -16.77 3.05
CA GLU A 18 21.71 -16.88 3.31
C GLU A 18 21.43 -17.81 4.51
N SER A 19 22.14 -18.93 4.62
CA SER A 19 21.98 -19.89 5.72
C SER A 19 22.32 -19.30 7.08
N THR A 20 23.40 -18.51 7.18
CA THR A 20 23.76 -17.80 8.42
C THR A 20 22.67 -16.82 8.84
N ARG A 21 22.09 -16.07 7.90
CA ARG A 21 20.97 -15.16 8.18
C ARG A 21 19.70 -15.93 8.54
N ALA A 22 19.44 -17.07 7.91
CA ALA A 22 18.30 -17.92 8.22
C ALA A 22 18.35 -18.43 9.66
N GLU A 23 19.53 -18.87 10.13
CA GLU A 23 19.71 -19.30 11.52
C GLU A 23 19.47 -18.15 12.52
N PHE A 24 20.01 -16.96 12.23
CA PHE A 24 19.73 -15.78 13.03
C PHE A 24 18.23 -15.46 13.11
N ARG A 25 17.51 -15.54 11.97
CA ARG A 25 16.06 -15.36 11.94
C ARG A 25 15.29 -16.48 12.64
N ARG A 26 15.81 -17.71 12.64
CA ARG A 26 15.21 -18.84 13.36
C ARG A 26 15.21 -18.57 14.86
N VAL A 27 16.35 -18.12 15.40
CA VAL A 27 16.46 -17.76 16.83
C VAL A 27 15.60 -16.54 17.17
N LEU A 28 15.60 -15.51 16.33
CA LEU A 28 14.90 -14.25 16.62
C LEU A 28 13.39 -14.34 16.43
N LEU A 29 12.92 -15.05 15.40
CA LEU A 29 11.52 -15.03 14.95
C LEU A 29 10.85 -16.41 14.95
N GLY A 30 11.56 -17.48 15.32
CA GLY A 30 11.04 -18.85 15.30
C GLY A 30 10.78 -19.42 13.90
N VAL A 31 11.25 -18.76 12.83
CA VAL A 31 10.99 -19.18 11.45
C VAL A 31 11.79 -20.43 11.12
N LEU A 32 11.10 -21.55 10.88
CA LEU A 32 11.72 -22.86 10.63
C LEU A 32 12.21 -23.04 9.19
N THR A 33 11.52 -22.45 8.21
CA THR A 33 11.86 -22.58 6.79
C THR A 33 11.80 -21.22 6.09
N GLY A 34 12.76 -20.98 5.21
CA GLY A 34 12.75 -19.81 4.35
C GLY A 34 11.68 -19.93 3.26
N ARG A 35 11.18 -18.78 2.77
CA ARG A 35 10.34 -18.75 1.56
C ARG A 35 11.09 -19.36 0.37
N ILE A 36 10.37 -20.08 -0.50
CA ILE A 36 10.93 -20.58 -1.76
C ILE A 36 11.40 -19.45 -2.66
N ARG A 37 12.43 -19.71 -3.48
CA ARG A 37 13.17 -18.67 -4.20
C ARG A 37 12.29 -17.80 -5.09
N TRP A 38 11.39 -18.41 -5.86
CA TRP A 38 10.56 -17.66 -6.79
C TRP A 38 9.57 -16.72 -6.07
N HIS A 39 9.03 -17.10 -4.90
CA HIS A 39 8.25 -16.19 -4.04
C HIS A 39 9.07 -14.96 -3.64
N LYS A 40 10.32 -15.17 -3.19
CA LYS A 40 11.22 -14.07 -2.83
C LYS A 40 11.48 -13.14 -4.02
N CYS A 41 11.67 -13.70 -5.21
CA CYS A 41 11.89 -12.92 -6.43
C CYS A 41 10.67 -12.10 -6.82
N VAL A 42 9.46 -12.68 -6.76
CA VAL A 42 8.20 -11.97 -7.04
C VAL A 42 7.94 -10.87 -6.02
N ASP A 43 8.08 -11.18 -4.73
CA ASP A 43 7.94 -10.19 -3.64
C ASP A 43 8.90 -9.01 -3.84
N TRP A 44 10.16 -9.29 -4.20
CA TRP A 44 11.17 -8.28 -4.42
C TRP A 44 10.89 -7.44 -5.66
N ALA A 45 10.50 -8.06 -6.77
CA ALA A 45 10.10 -7.36 -7.99
C ALA A 45 8.88 -6.46 -7.73
N ASN A 46 7.87 -6.93 -7.00
CA ASN A 46 6.72 -6.13 -6.62
C ASN A 46 7.13 -4.96 -5.71
N LYS A 47 7.98 -5.18 -4.71
CA LYS A 47 8.45 -4.12 -3.81
C LYS A 47 9.27 -3.04 -4.51
N LYS A 48 9.98 -3.37 -5.59
CA LYS A 48 10.91 -2.45 -6.29
C LYS A 48 10.33 -1.85 -7.57
N MET A 49 9.43 -2.56 -8.22
CA MET A 49 8.80 -2.20 -9.48
C MET A 49 7.28 -2.40 -9.41
N GLY A 50 6.67 -2.04 -8.29
CA GLY A 50 5.29 -2.40 -7.97
C GLY A 50 4.22 -1.81 -8.87
N MET A 51 4.48 -0.67 -9.50
CA MET A 51 3.54 -0.13 -10.50
C MET A 51 3.59 -0.95 -11.78
N ALA A 52 4.76 -1.45 -12.18
CA ALA A 52 4.90 -2.33 -13.33
C ALA A 52 4.31 -3.73 -13.07
N VAL A 53 4.59 -4.31 -11.90
CA VAL A 53 3.97 -5.58 -11.46
C VAL A 53 2.47 -5.42 -11.27
N GLY A 54 2.04 -4.28 -10.71
CA GLY A 54 0.63 -3.92 -10.56
C GLY A 54 -0.11 -3.85 -11.88
N ALA A 55 0.49 -3.24 -12.92
CA ALA A 55 -0.08 -3.20 -14.26
C ALA A 55 -0.31 -4.61 -14.86
N LEU A 56 0.63 -5.53 -14.62
CA LEU A 56 0.46 -6.94 -15.02
C LEU A 56 -0.65 -7.62 -14.20
N PHE A 57 -0.68 -7.38 -12.88
CA PHE A 57 -1.65 -7.97 -11.98
C PHE A 57 -3.09 -7.57 -12.33
N ILE A 58 -3.35 -6.26 -12.53
CA ILE A 58 -4.69 -5.75 -12.80
C ILE A 58 -5.24 -6.25 -14.13
N ARG A 59 -4.37 -6.41 -15.14
CA ARG A 59 -4.76 -6.90 -16.47
C ARG A 59 -5.36 -8.30 -16.39
N ASP A 60 -4.78 -9.15 -15.55
CA ASP A 60 -5.08 -10.57 -15.51
C ASP A 60 -6.06 -10.94 -14.37
N ASN A 61 -6.18 -10.12 -13.32
CA ASN A 61 -6.88 -10.50 -12.08
C ASN A 61 -7.90 -9.48 -11.54
N PHE A 62 -7.99 -8.26 -12.07
CA PHE A 62 -8.85 -7.23 -11.50
C PHE A 62 -10.09 -6.97 -12.37
N ASN A 63 -11.29 -7.16 -11.82
CA ASN A 63 -12.52 -6.72 -12.47
C ASN A 63 -12.75 -5.22 -12.19
N TYR A 64 -12.93 -4.43 -13.25
CA TYR A 64 -13.22 -3.00 -13.15
C TYR A 64 -14.51 -2.70 -12.37
N ASP A 65 -15.52 -3.56 -12.45
CA ASP A 65 -16.77 -3.39 -11.69
C ASP A 65 -16.55 -3.41 -10.16
N SER A 66 -15.48 -4.09 -9.71
CA SER A 66 -15.11 -4.13 -8.28
C SER A 66 -14.79 -2.76 -7.72
N LYS A 67 -14.34 -1.82 -8.56
CA LYS A 67 -14.02 -0.45 -8.14
C LYS A 67 -15.28 0.31 -7.74
N GLU A 68 -16.34 0.25 -8.55
CA GLU A 68 -17.61 0.93 -8.29
C GLU A 68 -18.33 0.37 -7.06
N ILE A 69 -18.30 -0.95 -6.87
CA ILE A 69 -18.89 -1.58 -5.69
C ILE A 69 -18.12 -1.18 -4.42
N ALA A 70 -16.78 -1.19 -4.47
CA ALA A 70 -15.97 -0.75 -3.34
C ALA A 70 -16.19 0.73 -3.00
N LEU A 71 -16.33 1.61 -4.01
CA LEU A 71 -16.68 3.03 -3.82
C LEU A 71 -18.02 3.17 -3.08
N SER A 72 -19.06 2.45 -3.52
CA SER A 72 -20.36 2.49 -2.84
C SER A 72 -20.24 2.06 -1.38
N MET A 73 -19.50 0.99 -1.10
CA MET A 73 -19.32 0.51 0.28
C MET A 73 -18.54 1.52 1.15
N ILE A 74 -17.56 2.22 0.59
CA ILE A 74 -16.83 3.27 1.30
C ILE A 74 -17.76 4.42 1.68
N HIS A 75 -18.63 4.86 0.76
CA HIS A 75 -19.62 5.89 1.05
C HIS A 75 -20.59 5.45 2.15
N ASP A 76 -21.14 4.23 2.07
CA ASP A 76 -22.07 3.71 3.09
C ASP A 76 -21.41 3.66 4.48
N ILE A 77 -20.15 3.23 4.56
CA ILE A 77 -19.43 3.13 5.84
C ILE A 77 -19.02 4.50 6.36
N ARG A 78 -18.68 5.45 5.49
CA ARG A 78 -18.42 6.85 5.89
C ARG A 78 -19.69 7.50 6.44
N GLU A 79 -20.84 7.26 5.81
CA GLU A 79 -22.13 7.73 6.31
C GLU A 79 -22.43 7.17 7.70
N ALA A 80 -22.31 5.84 7.85
CA ALA A 80 -22.47 5.20 9.16
C ALA A 80 -21.48 5.74 10.22
N PHE A 81 -20.25 6.06 9.83
CA PHE A 81 -19.28 6.70 10.73
C PHE A 81 -19.71 8.11 11.13
N ASN A 82 -20.27 8.89 10.21
CA ASN A 82 -20.79 10.22 10.51
C ASN A 82 -22.00 10.15 11.47
N ASP A 83 -22.89 9.18 11.30
CA ASP A 83 -24.01 8.95 12.23
C ASP A 83 -23.50 8.63 13.64
N LEU A 84 -22.48 7.75 13.74
CA LEU A 84 -21.83 7.45 15.01
C LEU A 84 -21.15 8.66 15.65
N LEU A 85 -20.60 9.58 14.85
CA LEU A 85 -20.05 10.83 15.37
C LEU A 85 -21.15 11.72 15.94
N GLU A 86 -22.32 11.80 15.31
CA GLU A 86 -23.44 12.63 15.78
C GLU A 86 -24.03 12.14 17.11
N GLU A 87 -24.17 10.82 17.27
CA GLU A 87 -24.67 10.19 18.50
C GLU A 87 -23.64 10.18 19.65
N ASN A 88 -22.40 10.59 19.38
CA ASN A 88 -21.32 10.49 20.35
C ASN A 88 -21.39 11.54 21.47
N GLU A 89 -21.59 11.08 22.70
CA GLU A 89 -21.74 11.91 23.90
C GLU A 89 -20.42 12.38 24.53
N TRP A 90 -19.29 11.71 24.30
CA TRP A 90 -18.03 12.08 24.98
C TRP A 90 -17.28 13.24 24.31
N MET A 91 -17.64 13.58 23.06
CA MET A 91 -17.10 14.72 22.32
C MET A 91 -18.03 15.93 22.46
N ASP A 92 -17.47 17.14 22.46
CA ASP A 92 -18.28 18.35 22.29
C ASP A 92 -18.71 18.53 20.83
N GLU A 93 -19.66 19.44 20.60
CA GLU A 93 -20.24 19.68 19.27
C GLU A 93 -19.21 20.22 18.27
N GLU A 94 -18.31 21.11 18.71
CA GLU A 94 -17.25 21.67 17.88
C GLU A 94 -16.33 20.56 17.36
N THR A 95 -15.88 19.67 18.24
CA THR A 95 -14.99 18.56 17.88
C THR A 95 -15.70 17.56 16.97
N ARG A 96 -16.99 17.28 17.19
CA ARG A 96 -17.79 16.43 16.28
C ARG A 96 -17.85 17.01 14.87
N LEU A 97 -18.07 18.31 14.72
CA LEU A 97 -18.13 18.98 13.41
C LEU A 97 -16.79 18.88 12.67
N VAL A 98 -15.68 19.15 13.35
CA VAL A 98 -14.34 19.04 12.75
C VAL A 98 -14.04 17.58 12.36
N ALA A 99 -14.45 16.60 13.19
CA ALA A 99 -14.27 15.19 12.87
C ALA A 99 -15.08 14.77 11.64
N LYS A 100 -16.33 15.23 11.53
CA LYS A 100 -17.19 15.00 10.36
C LYS A 100 -16.60 15.61 9.09
N ASP A 101 -16.07 16.84 9.17
CA ASP A 101 -15.38 17.49 8.04
C ASP A 101 -14.13 16.73 7.60
N LYS A 102 -13.37 16.17 8.54
CA LYS A 102 -12.22 15.30 8.23
C LYS A 102 -12.65 14.01 7.54
N ALA A 103 -13.70 13.33 8.05
CA ALA A 103 -14.23 12.11 7.44
C ALA A 103 -14.72 12.37 6.01
N ASN A 104 -15.46 13.47 5.79
CA ASN A 104 -15.99 13.86 4.49
C ASN A 104 -14.93 14.32 3.49
N SER A 105 -13.77 14.76 3.97
CA SER A 105 -12.63 15.17 3.12
C SER A 105 -11.61 14.05 2.90
N MET A 106 -11.90 12.82 3.32
CA MET A 106 -11.02 11.68 3.04
C MET A 106 -11.04 11.34 1.55
N ASN A 107 -9.87 11.33 0.89
CA ASN A 107 -9.80 10.89 -0.49
C ASN A 107 -9.75 9.37 -0.57
N GLU A 108 -10.34 8.83 -1.63
CA GLU A 108 -10.50 7.40 -1.83
C GLU A 108 -9.63 6.93 -2.99
N ARG A 109 -8.79 5.92 -2.76
CA ARG A 109 -7.91 5.34 -3.77
C ARG A 109 -8.15 3.85 -3.86
N ILE A 110 -8.74 3.39 -4.96
CA ILE A 110 -9.24 2.02 -5.08
C ILE A 110 -8.62 1.34 -6.30
N GLY A 111 -8.14 0.12 -6.09
CA GLY A 111 -7.52 -0.72 -7.11
C GLY A 111 -6.11 -0.27 -7.46
N TYR A 112 -6.00 0.74 -8.32
CA TYR A 112 -4.73 1.16 -8.90
C TYR A 112 -4.78 2.61 -9.42
N PRO A 113 -3.62 3.28 -9.56
CA PRO A 113 -3.56 4.57 -10.23
C PRO A 113 -3.73 4.44 -11.75
N GLU A 114 -4.63 5.23 -12.35
CA GLU A 114 -5.00 5.12 -13.77
C GLU A 114 -3.81 5.16 -14.74
N TYR A 115 -2.74 5.89 -14.41
CA TYR A 115 -1.59 6.04 -15.30
C TYR A 115 -0.86 4.72 -15.62
N ILE A 116 -0.99 3.68 -14.79
CA ILE A 116 -0.30 2.40 -15.02
C ILE A 116 -0.92 1.59 -16.16
N THR A 117 -2.16 1.91 -16.54
CA THR A 117 -2.81 1.36 -17.75
C THR A 117 -2.21 1.95 -19.03
N ASN A 118 -1.54 3.10 -18.93
CA ASN A 118 -0.84 3.75 -20.03
C ASN A 118 0.64 3.36 -20.04
N LYS A 119 1.02 2.52 -21.02
CA LYS A 119 2.39 2.02 -21.18
C LYS A 119 3.45 3.12 -21.27
N ALA A 120 3.17 4.24 -21.93
CA ALA A 120 4.14 5.33 -22.08
C ALA A 120 4.42 6.01 -20.72
N ARG A 121 3.37 6.31 -19.95
CA ARG A 121 3.52 6.88 -18.60
C ARG A 121 4.19 5.92 -17.64
N LEU A 122 3.85 4.63 -17.71
CA LEU A 122 4.48 3.61 -16.89
C LEU A 122 5.98 3.46 -17.20
N ASN A 123 6.36 3.47 -18.48
CA ASN A 123 7.77 3.44 -18.87
C ASN A 123 8.55 4.67 -18.37
N GLN A 124 7.91 5.84 -18.35
CA GLN A 124 8.52 7.08 -17.85
C GLN A 124 8.87 6.99 -16.36
N GLU A 125 8.04 6.33 -15.54
CA GLU A 125 8.32 6.13 -14.10
C GLU A 125 9.65 5.36 -13.89
N TYR A 126 10.01 4.47 -14.81
CA TYR A 126 11.21 3.62 -14.73
C TYR A 126 12.31 3.97 -15.75
N GLU A 127 12.23 5.12 -16.42
CA GLU A 127 13.13 5.50 -17.53
C GLU A 127 14.62 5.49 -17.13
N ASN A 128 14.92 5.88 -15.89
CA ASN A 128 16.29 5.95 -15.36
C ASN A 128 16.74 4.66 -14.65
N LEU A 129 15.95 3.58 -14.72
CA LEU A 129 16.27 2.30 -14.09
C LEU A 129 16.82 1.30 -15.10
N SER A 130 18.05 0.86 -14.89
CA SER A 130 18.70 -0.18 -15.73
C SER A 130 18.77 -1.52 -15.00
N ILE A 131 18.14 -2.53 -15.57
CA ILE A 131 18.13 -3.92 -15.08
C ILE A 131 18.76 -4.84 -16.14
N THR A 132 19.62 -5.76 -15.70
CA THR A 132 20.29 -6.75 -16.55
C THR A 132 19.86 -8.17 -16.17
N PRO A 133 19.80 -9.13 -17.12
CA PRO A 133 19.41 -10.50 -16.78
C PRO A 133 20.54 -11.32 -16.13
N VAL A 134 21.78 -10.82 -16.14
CA VAL A 134 22.98 -11.61 -15.78
C VAL A 134 23.37 -11.43 -14.32
N ASN A 135 23.43 -10.19 -13.82
CA ASN A 135 23.92 -9.91 -12.47
C ASN A 135 22.85 -9.28 -11.58
N PHE A 136 22.29 -10.08 -10.67
CA PHE A 136 21.28 -9.63 -9.72
C PHE A 136 21.82 -8.62 -8.70
N LEU A 137 23.09 -8.74 -8.28
CA LEU A 137 23.66 -7.83 -7.30
C LEU A 137 23.83 -6.41 -7.89
N ASP A 138 24.19 -6.32 -9.17
CA ASP A 138 24.23 -5.05 -9.89
C ASP A 138 22.83 -4.42 -9.99
N ASN A 139 21.81 -5.23 -10.28
CA ASN A 139 20.42 -4.76 -10.30
C ASN A 139 19.99 -4.20 -8.93
N LEU A 140 20.39 -4.86 -7.84
CA LEU A 140 20.11 -4.37 -6.49
C LEU A 140 20.73 -2.98 -6.27
N PHE A 141 22.00 -2.79 -6.62
CA PHE A 141 22.64 -1.49 -6.49
C PHE A 141 22.05 -0.44 -7.43
N ASN A 142 21.66 -0.81 -8.65
CA ASN A 142 21.00 0.10 -9.59
C ASN A 142 19.65 0.57 -9.05
N ILE A 143 18.85 -0.33 -8.47
CA ILE A 143 17.59 0.03 -7.83
C ILE A 143 17.80 0.95 -6.63
N LEU A 144 18.78 0.64 -5.75
CA LEU A 144 19.06 1.50 -4.59
C LEU A 144 19.50 2.90 -5.01
N ARG A 145 20.33 3.03 -6.05
CA ARG A 145 20.72 4.33 -6.62
C ARG A 145 19.54 5.06 -7.24
N PHE A 146 18.69 4.35 -7.97
CA PHE A 146 17.48 4.90 -8.58
C PHE A 146 16.50 5.44 -7.51
N GLU A 147 16.21 4.66 -6.46
CA GLU A 147 15.34 5.08 -5.35
C GLU A 147 15.90 6.32 -4.63
N ALA A 148 17.20 6.30 -4.31
CA ALA A 148 17.87 7.44 -3.66
C ALA A 148 17.81 8.69 -4.53
N SER A 149 18.14 8.58 -5.82
CA SER A 149 18.13 9.69 -6.77
C SER A 149 16.73 10.27 -6.95
N ASN A 150 15.71 9.42 -7.10
CA ASN A 150 14.33 9.85 -7.25
C ASN A 150 13.79 10.53 -5.99
N ASN A 151 14.17 10.06 -4.79
CA ASN A 151 13.78 10.72 -3.55
C ASN A 151 14.48 12.07 -3.39
N GLN A 152 15.76 12.17 -3.74
CA GLN A 152 16.50 13.43 -3.68
C GLN A 152 15.95 14.48 -4.66
N ARG A 153 15.53 14.07 -5.87
CA ARG A 153 14.91 14.98 -6.87
C ARG A 153 13.63 15.63 -6.38
N LYS A 154 12.90 15.00 -5.43
CA LYS A 154 11.65 15.54 -4.89
C LYS A 154 11.84 16.68 -3.90
N LEU A 155 13.05 16.91 -3.37
CA LEU A 155 13.29 17.85 -2.26
C LEU A 155 12.80 19.28 -2.50
N ARG A 156 12.79 19.75 -3.76
CA ARG A 156 12.39 21.12 -4.14
C ARG A 156 11.10 21.16 -4.96
N LEU A 157 10.42 20.02 -5.11
CA LEU A 157 9.18 19.91 -5.85
C LEU A 157 8.00 19.96 -4.88
N ALA A 158 6.87 20.48 -5.36
CA ALA A 158 5.63 20.36 -4.62
C ALA A 158 5.23 18.88 -4.46
N VAL A 159 4.54 18.57 -3.37
CA VAL A 159 4.01 17.22 -3.16
C VAL A 159 2.94 16.94 -4.20
N ASP A 160 3.16 15.90 -5.00
CA ASP A 160 2.14 15.35 -5.89
C ASP A 160 1.08 14.63 -5.04
N LYS A 161 -0.09 15.26 -4.94
CA LYS A 161 -1.22 14.72 -4.18
C LYS A 161 -1.79 13.48 -4.85
N ASP A 162 -1.74 13.36 -6.17
CA ASP A 162 -2.30 12.23 -6.91
C ASP A 162 -1.37 11.01 -6.95
N LYS A 163 -0.10 11.17 -6.58
CA LYS A 163 0.85 10.06 -6.54
C LYS A 163 0.51 9.03 -5.46
N TRP A 164 0.28 7.80 -5.89
CA TRP A 164 0.14 6.63 -5.03
C TRP A 164 1.49 6.23 -4.44
N GLN A 165 1.47 5.79 -3.19
CA GLN A 165 2.67 5.31 -2.47
C GLN A 165 2.68 3.79 -2.29
N THR A 166 1.59 3.13 -2.65
CA THR A 166 1.36 1.70 -2.46
C THR A 166 1.26 1.00 -3.80
N GLU A 167 1.77 -0.22 -3.87
CA GLU A 167 1.73 -1.05 -5.06
C GLU A 167 0.33 -1.68 -5.22
N PRO A 168 -0.24 -1.73 -6.44
CA PRO A 168 -1.57 -2.32 -6.67
C PRO A 168 -1.68 -3.80 -6.30
N ALA A 169 -0.60 -4.57 -6.49
CA ALA A 169 -0.56 -6.00 -6.24
C ALA A 169 -0.19 -6.33 -4.77
N VAL A 170 -0.83 -5.66 -3.82
CA VAL A 170 -0.62 -5.85 -2.38
C VAL A 170 -1.95 -6.24 -1.74
N VAL A 171 -1.92 -7.27 -0.89
CA VAL A 171 -3.08 -7.68 -0.08
C VAL A 171 -3.01 -6.95 1.26
N ASN A 172 -3.40 -5.68 1.26
CA ASN A 172 -3.51 -4.84 2.44
C ASN A 172 -4.40 -3.62 2.15
N ALA A 173 -4.69 -2.80 3.15
CA ALA A 173 -5.22 -1.45 2.99
C ALA A 173 -4.40 -0.47 3.84
N PHE A 174 -4.54 0.83 3.57
CA PHE A 174 -3.73 1.86 4.22
C PHE A 174 -4.46 3.19 4.35
N TYR A 175 -4.27 3.86 5.48
CA TYR A 175 -4.55 5.28 5.69
C TYR A 175 -3.26 6.12 5.61
N ASN A 176 -3.32 7.26 4.91
CA ASN A 176 -2.23 8.23 4.83
C ASN A 176 -2.63 9.54 5.51
N PRO A 177 -2.11 9.84 6.72
CA PRO A 177 -2.50 11.05 7.45
C PRO A 177 -2.10 12.35 6.75
N ASN A 178 -1.00 12.36 6.00
CA ASN A 178 -0.52 13.57 5.34
C ASN A 178 -1.40 14.01 4.18
N LYS A 179 -2.14 13.07 3.57
CA LYS A 179 -3.05 13.34 2.45
C LYS A 179 -4.52 13.21 2.86
N ASN A 180 -4.80 12.63 4.03
CA ASN A 180 -6.13 12.18 4.44
C ASN A 180 -6.69 11.19 3.39
N ASP A 181 -5.87 10.23 2.95
CA ASP A 181 -6.25 9.27 1.90
C ASP A 181 -6.45 7.87 2.51
N ILE A 182 -7.53 7.18 2.13
CA ILE A 182 -7.69 5.74 2.33
C ILE A 182 -7.41 5.00 1.02
N VAL A 183 -6.59 3.96 1.08
CA VAL A 183 -6.06 3.25 -0.09
C VAL A 183 -6.34 1.75 0.00
N PHE A 184 -7.06 1.24 -0.99
CA PHE A 184 -7.41 -0.17 -1.16
C PHE A 184 -6.83 -0.69 -2.49
N PRO A 185 -5.58 -1.19 -2.50
CA PRO A 185 -4.98 -1.81 -3.68
C PRO A 185 -5.83 -2.93 -4.29
N ALA A 186 -5.67 -3.17 -5.59
CA ALA A 186 -6.38 -4.24 -6.30
C ALA A 186 -6.19 -5.61 -5.66
N GLY A 187 -5.03 -5.86 -5.04
CA GLY A 187 -4.72 -7.10 -4.36
C GLY A 187 -5.60 -7.43 -3.15
N ILE A 188 -6.21 -6.46 -2.45
CA ILE A 188 -7.14 -6.78 -1.35
C ILE A 188 -8.58 -7.05 -1.84
N LEU A 189 -8.92 -6.60 -3.04
CA LEU A 189 -10.25 -6.73 -3.65
C LEU A 189 -10.43 -8.08 -4.35
N GLN A 190 -10.22 -9.17 -3.59
CA GLN A 190 -10.31 -10.54 -4.07
C GLN A 190 -11.00 -11.46 -3.04
N PRO A 191 -11.41 -12.68 -3.43
CA PRO A 191 -12.09 -13.62 -2.53
C PRO A 191 -11.33 -13.84 -1.22
N LEU A 192 -12.08 -14.12 -0.15
CA LEU A 192 -11.77 -13.96 1.30
C LEU A 192 -12.16 -12.59 1.86
N PHE A 193 -11.92 -11.49 1.13
CA PHE A 193 -12.32 -10.15 1.57
C PHE A 193 -13.49 -9.59 0.77
N TYR A 194 -13.49 -9.83 -0.55
CA TYR A 194 -14.45 -9.26 -1.47
C TYR A 194 -14.74 -10.19 -2.65
N SER A 195 -16.00 -10.24 -3.07
CA SER A 195 -16.37 -10.73 -4.40
C SER A 195 -17.69 -10.11 -4.82
N GLN A 196 -17.82 -9.76 -6.10
CA GLN A 196 -19.10 -9.32 -6.67
C GLN A 196 -20.20 -10.39 -6.56
N HIS A 197 -19.82 -11.65 -6.38
CA HIS A 197 -20.74 -12.78 -6.25
C HIS A 197 -21.06 -13.13 -4.80
N PHE A 198 -20.43 -12.47 -3.82
CA PHE A 198 -20.76 -12.69 -2.41
C PHE A 198 -22.05 -11.96 -2.01
N PRO A 199 -22.83 -12.53 -1.07
CA PRO A 199 -23.86 -11.78 -0.38
C PRO A 199 -23.27 -10.53 0.25
N LYS A 200 -24.06 -9.44 0.30
CA LYS A 200 -23.63 -8.17 0.92
C LYS A 200 -23.06 -8.39 2.34
N SER A 201 -23.68 -9.25 3.15
CA SER A 201 -23.20 -9.56 4.51
C SER A 201 -21.74 -10.01 4.57
N LEU A 202 -21.28 -10.83 3.62
CA LEU A 202 -19.88 -11.26 3.57
C LEU A 202 -18.96 -10.14 3.08
N ASN A 203 -19.40 -9.32 2.12
CA ASN A 203 -18.59 -8.17 1.67
C ASN A 203 -18.45 -7.13 2.80
N TYR A 204 -19.54 -6.75 3.48
CA TYR A 204 -19.44 -5.81 4.62
C TYR A 204 -18.67 -6.42 5.81
N GLY A 205 -18.80 -7.72 6.06
CA GLY A 205 -18.02 -8.41 7.09
C GLY A 205 -16.54 -8.61 6.74
N GLY A 206 -16.20 -8.66 5.45
CA GLY A 206 -14.85 -8.77 4.93
C GLY A 206 -14.26 -7.39 4.66
N ILE A 207 -14.31 -6.94 3.40
CA ILE A 207 -13.76 -5.65 2.98
C ILE A 207 -14.40 -4.46 3.71
N GLY A 208 -15.67 -4.53 4.11
CA GLY A 208 -16.32 -3.45 4.86
C GLY A 208 -15.67 -3.19 6.22
N VAL A 209 -15.29 -4.24 6.96
CA VAL A 209 -14.54 -4.08 8.23
C VAL A 209 -13.18 -3.44 7.98
N VAL A 210 -12.49 -3.82 6.90
CA VAL A 210 -11.21 -3.21 6.49
C VAL A 210 -11.41 -1.74 6.14
N ILE A 211 -12.49 -1.38 5.43
CA ILE A 211 -12.81 0.02 5.11
C ILE A 211 -13.02 0.83 6.39
N GLY A 212 -13.83 0.30 7.32
CA GLY A 212 -14.05 0.93 8.63
C GLY A 212 -12.73 1.12 9.39
N HIS A 213 -11.85 0.11 9.39
CA HIS A 213 -10.53 0.18 10.00
C HIS A 213 -9.69 1.34 9.45
N GLU A 214 -9.58 1.48 8.13
CA GLU A 214 -8.80 2.57 7.52
C GLU A 214 -9.42 3.95 7.75
N ILE A 215 -10.76 4.06 7.79
CA ILE A 215 -11.43 5.32 8.17
C ILE A 215 -11.10 5.68 9.62
N THR A 216 -11.16 4.70 10.53
CA THR A 216 -10.89 4.95 11.96
C THR A 216 -9.44 5.32 12.24
N HIS A 217 -8.47 4.90 11.40
CA HIS A 217 -7.09 5.38 11.51
C HIS A 217 -6.99 6.91 11.37
N GLY A 218 -7.90 7.56 10.64
CA GLY A 218 -7.97 9.01 10.62
C GLY A 218 -8.28 9.67 11.97
N PHE A 219 -8.66 8.90 12.98
CA PHE A 219 -9.08 9.39 14.29
C PHE A 219 -8.38 8.68 15.44
N ASP A 220 -7.34 7.88 15.17
CA ASP A 220 -6.57 7.20 16.20
C ASP A 220 -5.60 8.14 16.95
N ASP A 221 -4.94 7.60 17.97
CA ASP A 221 -4.04 8.35 18.86
C ASP A 221 -2.85 9.01 18.16
N LYS A 222 -2.47 8.52 16.97
CA LYS A 222 -1.36 9.06 16.19
C LYS A 222 -1.82 10.18 15.24
N ASP A 223 -2.99 10.01 14.63
CA ASP A 223 -3.40 10.82 13.50
C ASP A 223 -4.53 11.81 13.81
N ILE A 224 -5.02 11.83 15.05
CA ILE A 224 -5.93 12.87 15.56
C ILE A 224 -5.31 14.28 15.48
N TYR A 225 -3.99 14.42 15.53
CA TYR A 225 -3.31 15.72 15.48
C TYR A 225 -3.17 16.31 14.07
N VAL A 226 -3.50 15.56 13.02
CA VAL A 226 -3.51 16.06 11.63
C VAL A 226 -4.88 16.67 11.28
N LEU A 227 -5.57 17.21 12.29
CA LEU A 227 -6.73 18.06 12.12
C LEU A 227 -6.25 19.45 11.69
N SER A 228 -6.54 19.83 10.45
CA SER A 228 -6.51 21.21 9.97
C SER A 228 -5.16 21.95 10.12
N ARG A 229 -4.27 21.73 9.15
CA ARG A 229 -3.45 22.84 8.62
C ARG A 229 -3.76 22.96 7.14
N ARG A 230 -4.88 23.60 6.84
CA ARG A 230 -5.11 24.20 5.51
C ARG A 230 -4.13 25.34 5.29
#